data_AF-D5DZ89-F1
#
_entry.id   AF-D5DZ89-F1
#
_cell.length_a   1.000
_cell.length_b   1.000
_cell.length_c   1.000
_cell.angle_alpha   90.00
_cell.angle_beta   90.00
_cell.angle_gamma   90.00
#
_symmetry.space_group_name_H-M   'P 1'
#
loop_
_entity.id
_entity.type
_entity.pdbx_description
1 polymer ?
#
loop_
_entity_poly.entity_id
_entity_poly.type
_entity_poly.pdbx_seq_one_letter_code
_entity_poly.pdbx_strand_id
1 'polypeptide(L)'
;MKKKLAGITLAGAVALASFGVGNSLIQTEAKVEHKSAKKPQNVIMMVMDGTSSNATTLARWYKGKPLHMDQLMAGGVRAYSAESAITDSAPAATALATGNKSNSGYVGVLPSVVNTPGVKSVEKEDQFRPVANVLEGAKLSGRATGIVATSEIQHATPAGFSAHNYSRDDFQTLAEQQVYQNIDVVLGGGKQSLLPGKEEKSRKDGENLVNVLNKRGYDFVENKKELEQSRAKKIWGSFADRDLAYDMDRPQTKAEQPKLSQMTNKAITTLSKDKDGFFLFVEGSKTDWAAHANDPIGMISDVLAFDEAVGKAVEFAKKDGNTMVIAIADHGNSGLSIGNANTTKGYDTTPVSAYIDPLKKAKMTLEGATSKLKEDLSNKEEVAALYGLSNLTSEEKAQLTKTRDKKEISATLSKLLANRANLGFTTGGHTGEDVFLYSYGVNRPTGHFDNTDIAKHMAKSMNINLNELTNELFIEANKAFKGSKVAVDSKDKNNPVLVVTNNKRTVRFPVNKNIAIVNGREIQMDSVVVQDKKNRFFVSKQAQQIVKNEK
;
A
#
# COMPACT_ATOMS: atom_id res chain seq x y z
N MET A 1 -71.70 44.87 17.34
CA MET A 1 -72.49 44.04 18.28
C MET A 1 -71.60 42.94 18.86
N LYS A 2 -71.45 42.95 20.19
CA LYS A 2 -71.10 41.86 21.14
C LYS A 2 -69.89 40.97 20.80
N LYS A 3 -68.72 41.19 21.45
CA LYS A 3 -68.23 40.57 22.73
C LYS A 3 -67.34 39.35 22.41
N LYS A 4 -66.11 39.14 22.91
CA LYS A 4 -65.43 39.41 24.21
C LYS A 4 -63.89 39.24 23.99
N LEU A 5 -63.03 40.12 24.54
CA LEU A 5 -62.21 39.97 25.79
C LEU A 5 -61.23 38.77 25.76
N ALA A 6 -59.96 38.83 26.20
CA ALA A 6 -59.11 39.75 26.98
C ALA A 6 -57.63 39.41 26.65
N GLY A 7 -56.61 40.28 26.69
CA GLY A 7 -56.05 40.99 27.87
C GLY A 7 -55.41 40.00 28.86
N ILE A 8 -54.17 40.10 29.37
CA ILE A 8 -53.21 41.21 29.51
C ILE A 8 -51.82 40.62 29.91
N THR A 9 -50.73 41.38 29.63
CA THR A 9 -49.48 41.60 30.42
C THR A 9 -48.31 40.63 30.20
N LEU A 10 -47.03 41.06 30.11
CA LEU A 10 -46.33 42.02 30.97
C LEU A 10 -45.11 42.64 30.25
N ALA A 11 -44.90 43.95 30.44
CA ALA A 11 -43.67 44.64 30.10
C ALA A 11 -42.58 44.34 31.14
N GLY A 12 -41.32 44.25 30.72
CA GLY A 12 -40.17 44.13 31.60
C GLY A 12 -38.87 44.36 30.86
N ALA A 13 -38.48 45.64 30.72
CA ALA A 13 -37.09 46.00 30.50
C ALA A 13 -36.46 46.26 31.88
N VAL A 14 -35.20 45.82 32.10
CA VAL A 14 -34.10 46.55 32.76
C VAL A 14 -32.97 45.58 33.19
N ALA A 15 -31.77 45.90 32.68
CA ALA A 15 -30.41 45.83 33.23
C ALA A 15 -29.75 44.53 33.78
N LEU A 16 -28.61 44.22 33.11
CA LEU A 16 -27.26 43.98 33.66
C LEU A 16 -27.11 43.29 35.03
N ALA A 17 -26.51 42.10 35.02
CA ALA A 17 -25.29 41.81 35.79
C ALA A 17 -24.65 40.46 35.37
N SER A 18 -23.34 40.51 35.19
CA SER A 18 -22.35 39.43 35.13
C SER A 18 -22.57 38.30 36.14
N PHE A 19 -22.26 37.04 35.76
CA PHE A 19 -21.39 36.11 36.49
C PHE A 19 -21.14 34.86 35.63
N GLY A 20 -19.88 34.44 35.55
CA GLY A 20 -19.44 33.31 34.74
C GLY A 20 -19.82 31.96 35.31
N VAL A 21 -20.00 30.98 34.43
CA VAL A 21 -19.89 29.54 34.73
C VAL A 21 -19.37 28.87 33.46
N GLY A 22 -18.25 28.17 33.58
CA GLY A 22 -17.73 27.32 32.52
C GLY A 22 -18.73 26.21 32.20
N ASN A 23 -18.97 25.97 30.91
CA ASN A 23 -19.70 24.79 30.48
C ASN A 23 -18.77 23.91 29.66
N SER A 24 -18.34 22.83 30.32
CA SER A 24 -18.06 21.54 29.72
C SER A 24 -19.14 21.23 28.67
N LEU A 25 -18.75 21.22 27.40
CA LEU A 25 -19.54 20.59 26.36
C LEU A 25 -19.44 19.08 26.59
N ILE A 26 -20.41 18.55 27.35
CA ILE A 26 -20.71 17.13 27.40
C ILE A 26 -21.18 16.74 26.00
N GLN A 27 -20.26 16.17 25.23
CA GLN A 27 -20.54 15.51 23.98
C GLN A 27 -21.40 14.29 24.30
N THR A 28 -22.71 14.41 24.08
CA THR A 28 -23.64 13.30 24.23
C THR A 28 -23.36 12.33 23.07
N GLU A 29 -22.54 11.31 23.33
CA GLU A 29 -22.40 10.17 22.42
C GLU A 29 -23.76 9.50 22.30
N ALA A 30 -24.40 9.65 21.14
CA ALA A 30 -25.52 8.80 20.78
C ALA A 30 -25.00 7.36 20.74
N LYS A 31 -25.41 6.54 21.72
CA LYS A 31 -25.27 5.08 21.68
C LYS A 31 -25.99 4.58 20.43
N VAL A 32 -25.25 4.39 19.35
CA VAL A 32 -25.66 3.55 18.25
C VAL A 32 -25.60 2.13 18.78
N GLU A 33 -26.75 1.51 19.03
CA GLU A 33 -26.85 0.07 19.25
C GLU A 33 -26.25 -0.63 18.03
N HIS A 34 -25.02 -1.13 18.18
CA HIS A 34 -24.45 -2.11 17.28
C HIS A 34 -25.30 -3.38 17.38
N LYS A 35 -26.26 -3.55 16.46
CA LYS A 35 -26.74 -4.90 16.14
C LYS A 35 -25.50 -5.72 15.81
N SER A 36 -25.17 -6.69 16.66
CA SER A 36 -24.02 -7.57 16.43
C SER A 36 -24.15 -8.14 15.02
N ALA A 37 -23.19 -7.85 14.14
CA ALA A 37 -23.11 -8.56 12.88
C ALA A 37 -22.99 -10.04 13.23
N LYS A 38 -23.93 -10.88 12.76
CA LYS A 38 -23.95 -12.33 13.04
C LYS A 38 -22.71 -13.06 12.49
N LYS A 39 -21.85 -12.37 11.71
CA LYS A 39 -20.64 -12.89 11.07
C LYS A 39 -19.46 -11.93 11.32
N PRO A 40 -18.22 -12.41 11.47
CA PRO A 40 -17.02 -11.56 11.51
C PRO A 40 -16.84 -10.76 10.22
N GLN A 41 -16.47 -9.48 10.33
CA GLN A 41 -16.31 -8.58 9.18
C GLN A 41 -14.99 -8.84 8.44
N ASN A 42 -15.04 -8.98 7.12
CA ASN A 42 -13.84 -9.00 6.28
C ASN A 42 -13.43 -7.58 5.89
N VAL A 43 -12.12 -7.37 5.66
CA VAL A 43 -11.59 -6.09 5.18
C VAL A 43 -10.71 -6.33 3.97
N ILE A 44 -11.02 -5.65 2.86
CA ILE A 44 -10.20 -5.60 1.66
C ILE A 44 -9.72 -4.16 1.48
N MET A 45 -8.42 -3.95 1.68
CA MET A 45 -7.75 -2.68 1.45
C MET A 45 -7.07 -2.71 0.09
N MET A 46 -7.37 -1.76 -0.77
CA MET A 46 -6.82 -1.67 -2.12
C MET A 46 -6.11 -0.34 -2.32
N VAL A 47 -4.86 -0.37 -2.77
CA VAL A 47 -4.06 0.83 -3.05
C VAL A 47 -3.69 0.87 -4.53
N MET A 48 -3.94 2.00 -5.17
CA MET A 48 -3.51 2.29 -6.53
C MET A 48 -2.37 3.29 -6.44
N ASP A 49 -1.14 2.78 -6.42
CA ASP A 49 0.08 3.55 -6.12
C ASP A 49 0.21 4.76 -7.09
N GLY A 50 0.54 5.93 -6.55
CA GLY A 50 0.89 7.13 -7.32
C GLY A 50 -0.18 7.67 -8.27
N THR A 51 -1.46 7.48 -7.94
CA THR A 51 -2.54 7.81 -8.87
C THR A 51 -3.25 9.12 -8.54
N SER A 52 -2.98 10.14 -9.36
CA SER A 52 -3.77 11.38 -9.36
C SER A 52 -5.21 11.15 -9.84
N SER A 53 -6.14 12.00 -9.40
CA SER A 53 -7.55 11.93 -9.83
C SER A 53 -7.71 12.03 -11.36
N ASN A 54 -6.83 12.78 -12.03
CA ASN A 54 -6.84 12.93 -13.48
C ASN A 54 -6.46 11.64 -14.22
N ALA A 55 -5.62 10.78 -13.66
CA ALA A 55 -5.32 9.49 -14.26
C ALA A 55 -6.56 8.57 -14.30
N THR A 56 -7.38 8.58 -13.23
CA THR A 56 -8.66 7.85 -13.22
C THR A 56 -9.66 8.41 -14.24
N THR A 57 -9.72 9.73 -14.38
CA THR A 57 -10.57 10.39 -15.38
C THR A 57 -10.13 10.07 -16.80
N LEU A 58 -8.82 10.10 -17.08
CA LEU A 58 -8.27 9.73 -18.37
C LEU A 58 -8.58 8.28 -18.72
N ALA A 59 -8.39 7.35 -17.77
CA ALA A 59 -8.73 5.94 -17.95
C ALA A 59 -10.23 5.73 -18.22
N ARG A 60 -11.12 6.47 -17.54
CA ARG A 60 -12.57 6.43 -17.77
C ARG A 60 -12.93 6.83 -19.20
N TRP A 61 -12.39 7.95 -19.70
CA TRP A 61 -12.61 8.38 -21.08
C TRP A 61 -12.01 7.42 -22.09
N TYR A 62 -10.81 6.89 -21.84
CA TYR A 62 -10.21 5.86 -22.67
C TYR A 62 -11.08 4.60 -22.73
N LYS A 63 -11.64 4.15 -21.60
CA LYS A 63 -12.53 2.97 -21.53
C LYS A 63 -13.86 3.21 -22.26
N GLY A 64 -14.32 4.46 -22.34
CA GLY A 64 -15.61 4.85 -22.94
C GLY A 64 -16.83 4.46 -22.11
N LYS A 65 -16.64 4.05 -20.85
CA LYS A 65 -17.71 3.67 -19.90
C LYS A 65 -17.23 3.85 -18.46
N PRO A 66 -18.13 3.90 -17.47
CA PRO A 66 -17.76 4.02 -16.07
C PRO A 66 -16.76 2.94 -15.59
N LEU A 67 -15.92 3.35 -14.64
CA LEU A 67 -15.07 2.47 -13.83
C LEU A 67 -15.93 1.77 -12.76
N HIS A 68 -15.52 0.59 -12.29
CA HIS A 68 -16.11 -0.03 -11.10
C HIS A 68 -15.99 0.90 -9.88
N MET A 69 -14.88 1.62 -9.77
CA MET A 69 -14.65 2.60 -8.69
C MET A 69 -15.63 3.77 -8.69
N ASP A 70 -16.18 4.18 -9.84
CA ASP A 70 -17.02 5.40 -9.95
C ASP A 70 -18.24 5.35 -9.01
N GLN A 71 -18.82 4.16 -8.81
CA GLN A 71 -19.99 3.97 -7.95
C GLN A 71 -19.64 3.92 -6.44
N LEU A 72 -18.35 3.91 -6.10
CA LEU A 72 -17.85 3.72 -4.75
C LEU A 72 -17.32 5.00 -4.13
N MET A 73 -17.28 6.09 -4.90
CA MET A 73 -16.74 7.38 -4.49
C MET A 73 -17.40 7.87 -3.20
N ALA A 74 -16.59 8.06 -2.15
CA ALA A 74 -17.03 8.25 -0.77
C ALA A 74 -16.38 9.44 -0.04
N GLY A 75 -15.30 10.01 -0.58
CA GLY A 75 -14.75 11.29 -0.15
C GLY A 75 -13.27 11.51 -0.47
N GLY A 76 -12.51 12.18 0.39
CA GLY A 76 -11.11 12.52 0.13
C GLY A 76 -10.17 11.93 1.17
N VAL A 77 -8.89 11.80 0.82
CA VAL A 77 -7.82 11.46 1.77
C VAL A 77 -6.64 12.40 1.56
N ARG A 78 -6.19 13.02 2.65
CA ARG A 78 -4.94 13.80 2.71
C ARG A 78 -3.75 12.85 2.83
N ALA A 79 -2.82 12.96 1.90
CA ALA A 79 -1.70 12.05 1.73
C ALA A 79 -0.33 12.70 2.00
N TYR A 80 -0.16 13.36 3.14
CA TYR A 80 1.13 13.95 3.54
C TYR A 80 1.88 13.06 4.57
N SER A 81 3.21 13.21 4.64
CA SER A 81 4.09 12.46 5.57
C SER A 81 4.38 13.26 6.86
N ALA A 82 5.19 12.74 7.77
CA ALA A 82 5.59 13.51 8.96
C ALA A 82 6.48 14.73 8.62
N GLU A 83 7.14 14.71 7.45
CA GLU A 83 8.20 15.65 7.09
C GLU A 83 7.98 16.44 5.78
N SER A 84 6.89 16.16 5.06
CA SER A 84 6.64 16.74 3.73
C SER A 84 5.16 16.75 3.39
N ALA A 85 4.74 17.82 2.69
CA ALA A 85 3.41 17.92 2.08
C ALA A 85 3.20 16.93 0.92
N ILE A 86 4.29 16.43 0.33
CA ILE A 86 4.29 15.40 -0.71
C ILE A 86 4.92 14.15 -0.10
N THR A 87 4.13 13.10 0.08
CA THR A 87 4.59 11.84 0.67
C THR A 87 5.29 10.95 -0.35
N ASP A 88 6.18 10.10 0.15
CA ASP A 88 6.67 8.89 -0.51
C ASP A 88 5.71 7.70 -0.22
N SER A 89 5.77 6.63 -1.00
CA SER A 89 4.90 5.43 -0.80
C SER A 89 5.14 4.76 0.56
N ALA A 90 6.37 4.73 1.08
CA ALA A 90 6.67 4.08 2.36
C ALA A 90 5.98 4.74 3.58
N PRO A 91 6.09 6.07 3.80
CA PRO A 91 5.34 6.73 4.86
C PRO A 91 3.83 6.77 4.60
N ALA A 92 3.38 6.79 3.33
CA ALA A 92 1.96 6.72 3.00
C ALA A 92 1.37 5.37 3.41
N ALA A 93 2.00 4.28 2.99
CA ALA A 93 1.61 2.92 3.36
C ALA A 93 1.69 2.69 4.87
N THR A 94 2.75 3.19 5.53
CA THR A 94 2.87 3.15 7.00
C THR A 94 1.68 3.83 7.67
N ALA A 95 1.24 5.00 7.18
CA ALA A 95 0.07 5.68 7.72
C ALA A 95 -1.22 4.88 7.49
N LEU A 96 -1.41 4.36 6.28
CA LEU A 96 -2.57 3.55 5.91
C LEU A 96 -2.66 2.21 6.65
N ALA A 97 -1.52 1.66 7.08
CA ALA A 97 -1.43 0.37 7.73
C ALA A 97 -1.44 0.47 9.26
N THR A 98 -0.89 1.53 9.84
CA THR A 98 -0.60 1.61 11.29
C THR A 98 -1.33 2.75 12.00
N GLY A 99 -1.85 3.73 11.25
CA GLY A 99 -2.45 4.93 11.81
C GLY A 99 -1.44 5.95 12.35
N ASN A 100 -0.15 5.78 12.01
CA ASN A 100 0.93 6.69 12.39
C ASN A 100 1.59 7.29 11.15
N LYS A 101 1.85 8.60 11.15
CA LYS A 101 2.70 9.25 10.14
C LYS A 101 4.12 8.71 10.25
N SER A 102 4.88 8.76 9.16
CA SER A 102 6.30 8.39 9.13
C SER A 102 7.13 9.29 8.21
N ASN A 103 8.44 9.05 8.12
CA ASN A 103 9.37 9.76 7.23
C ASN A 103 9.53 9.02 5.89
N SER A 104 10.04 9.71 4.88
CA SER A 104 10.37 9.14 3.57
C SER A 104 11.27 7.92 3.71
N GLY A 105 10.93 6.86 2.96
CA GLY A 105 11.63 5.59 3.01
C GLY A 105 11.41 4.75 4.26
N TYR A 106 10.64 5.18 5.26
CA TYR A 106 10.42 4.38 6.48
C TYR A 106 9.19 3.49 6.30
N VAL A 107 9.35 2.21 6.64
CA VAL A 107 8.33 1.17 6.51
C VAL A 107 7.94 0.71 7.91
N GLY A 108 6.69 0.92 8.33
CA GLY A 108 6.15 0.36 9.57
C GLY A 108 6.81 0.87 10.87
N VAL A 109 7.52 2.00 10.83
CA VAL A 109 8.22 2.59 12.00
C VAL A 109 7.86 4.06 12.20
N LEU A 110 7.98 4.54 13.44
CA LEU A 110 7.74 5.93 13.80
C LEU A 110 8.82 6.89 13.25
N PRO A 111 8.45 8.15 12.96
CA PRO A 111 9.33 9.13 12.36
C PRO A 111 10.43 9.57 13.35
N SER A 112 11.58 9.92 12.79
CA SER A 112 12.67 10.61 13.48
C SER A 112 12.58 12.13 13.36
N VAL A 113 11.87 12.64 12.35
CA VAL A 113 11.66 14.07 12.11
C VAL A 113 10.17 14.34 11.95
N VAL A 114 9.66 15.39 12.60
CA VAL A 114 8.30 15.88 12.41
C VAL A 114 8.36 17.38 12.17
N ASN A 115 8.07 17.82 10.95
CA ASN A 115 8.03 19.24 10.58
C ASN A 115 6.67 19.66 10.00
N THR A 116 5.78 18.71 9.74
CA THR A 116 4.49 18.99 9.12
C THR A 116 3.53 19.58 10.14
N PRO A 117 2.90 20.74 9.85
CA PRO A 117 1.98 21.39 10.78
C PRO A 117 0.84 20.46 11.24
N GLY A 118 0.55 20.46 12.54
CA GLY A 118 -0.53 19.66 13.13
C GLY A 118 -0.20 18.19 13.37
N VAL A 119 0.97 17.69 12.94
CA VAL A 119 1.45 16.34 13.29
C VAL A 119 2.07 16.36 14.68
N LYS A 120 1.68 15.41 15.53
CA LYS A 120 2.25 15.27 16.88
C LYS A 120 3.73 14.89 16.80
N SER A 121 4.56 15.53 17.63
CA SER A 121 5.96 15.14 17.80
C SER A 121 6.08 13.71 18.33
N VAL A 122 7.18 13.06 18.00
CA VAL A 122 7.55 11.74 18.53
C VAL A 122 8.68 11.93 19.54
N GLU A 123 8.56 11.30 20.71
CA GLU A 123 9.60 11.31 21.72
C GLU A 123 10.89 10.70 21.19
N LYS A 124 12.05 11.18 21.68
CA LYS A 124 13.36 10.73 21.17
C LYS A 124 13.55 9.22 21.30
N GLU A 125 12.97 8.63 22.33
CA GLU A 125 12.99 7.20 22.60
C GLU A 125 12.03 6.40 21.71
N ASP A 126 11.06 7.02 21.06
CA ASP A 126 10.12 6.33 20.16
C ASP A 126 10.46 6.52 18.68
N GLN A 127 11.39 7.39 18.32
CA GLN A 127 11.89 7.50 16.93
C GLN A 127 12.39 6.14 16.43
N PHE A 128 12.02 5.75 15.20
CA PHE A 128 12.31 4.44 14.57
C PHE A 128 11.67 3.22 15.24
N ARG A 129 10.85 3.42 16.28
CA ARG A 129 10.15 2.30 16.93
C ARG A 129 9.17 1.66 15.94
N PRO A 130 9.18 0.33 15.77
CA PRO A 130 8.16 -0.37 14.99
C PRO A 130 6.78 -0.22 15.62
N VAL A 131 5.77 -0.08 14.76
CA VAL A 131 4.37 0.08 15.15
C VAL A 131 3.52 -0.97 14.45
N ALA A 132 2.55 -1.54 15.18
CA ALA A 132 1.72 -2.62 14.66
C ALA A 132 0.87 -2.17 13.48
N ASN A 133 0.80 -3.02 12.46
CA ASN A 133 -0.05 -2.81 11.30
C ASN A 133 -1.37 -3.60 11.39
N VAL A 134 -2.35 -3.21 10.57
CA VAL A 134 -3.67 -3.87 10.55
C VAL A 134 -3.64 -5.35 10.13
N LEU A 135 -2.63 -5.77 9.37
CA LEU A 135 -2.47 -7.17 8.98
C LEU A 135 -2.05 -8.03 10.18
N GLU A 136 -1.08 -7.57 10.96
CA GLU A 136 -0.67 -8.22 12.22
C GLU A 136 -1.84 -8.31 13.19
N GLY A 137 -2.59 -7.23 13.35
CA GLY A 137 -3.79 -7.22 14.17
C GLY A 137 -4.85 -8.21 13.69
N ALA A 138 -5.09 -8.27 12.37
CA ALA A 138 -6.01 -9.24 11.79
C ALA A 138 -5.57 -10.67 12.09
N LYS A 139 -4.28 -10.99 11.87
CA LYS A 139 -3.71 -12.31 12.14
C LYS A 139 -3.88 -12.72 13.60
N LEU A 140 -3.57 -11.82 14.53
CA LEU A 140 -3.64 -12.10 15.97
C LEU A 140 -5.07 -12.14 16.51
N SER A 141 -6.03 -11.57 15.77
CA SER A 141 -7.47 -11.77 16.02
C SER A 141 -8.02 -13.09 15.47
N GLY A 142 -7.17 -13.95 14.89
CA GLY A 142 -7.54 -15.26 14.33
C GLY A 142 -7.87 -15.24 12.83
N ARG A 143 -7.91 -14.06 12.21
CA ARG A 143 -8.30 -13.91 10.79
C ARG A 143 -7.20 -14.40 9.85
N ALA A 144 -7.61 -14.92 8.70
CA ALA A 144 -6.67 -15.15 7.60
C ALA A 144 -6.17 -13.83 7.02
N THR A 145 -4.93 -13.81 6.53
CA THR A 145 -4.31 -12.60 5.98
C THR A 145 -3.72 -12.81 4.60
N GLY A 146 -3.77 -11.76 3.77
CA GLY A 146 -3.08 -11.80 2.48
C GLY A 146 -2.63 -10.46 1.93
N ILE A 147 -1.66 -10.54 1.02
CA ILE A 147 -1.04 -9.44 0.29
C ILE A 147 -0.98 -9.80 -1.18
N VAL A 148 -1.43 -8.89 -2.02
CA VAL A 148 -1.34 -8.98 -3.48
C VAL A 148 -0.74 -7.70 -4.02
N ALA A 149 0.25 -7.78 -4.91
CA ALA A 149 0.82 -6.60 -5.57
C ALA A 149 1.30 -6.95 -6.99
N THR A 150 1.36 -5.96 -7.87
CA THR A 150 2.00 -6.09 -9.19
C THR A 150 3.49 -5.78 -9.17
N SER A 151 4.00 -5.10 -8.14
CA SER A 151 5.43 -4.92 -7.87
C SER A 151 6.04 -6.13 -7.16
N GLU A 152 7.31 -6.02 -6.76
CA GLU A 152 7.87 -6.86 -5.71
C GLU A 152 7.03 -6.76 -4.43
N ILE A 153 6.81 -7.88 -3.72
CA ILE A 153 6.11 -7.86 -2.42
C ILE A 153 6.90 -7.06 -1.38
N GLN A 154 8.22 -6.98 -1.53
CA GLN A 154 9.11 -6.20 -0.68
C GLN A 154 9.06 -4.69 -0.95
N HIS A 155 8.37 -4.27 -2.02
CA HIS A 155 8.23 -2.85 -2.33
C HIS A 155 7.50 -2.10 -1.19
N ALA A 156 7.70 -0.78 -1.12
CA ALA A 156 7.34 0.02 0.04
C ALA A 156 5.89 -0.12 0.49
N THR A 157 4.95 -0.11 -0.45
CA THR A 157 3.52 -0.15 -0.14
C THR A 157 3.08 -1.49 0.47
N PRO A 158 3.31 -2.66 -0.16
CA PRO A 158 3.03 -3.94 0.48
C PRO A 158 3.86 -4.18 1.75
N ALA A 159 5.11 -3.69 1.79
CA ALA A 159 5.95 -3.77 2.99
C ALA A 159 5.38 -2.96 4.17
N GLY A 160 4.75 -1.81 3.93
CA GLY A 160 4.11 -1.00 5.00
C GLY A 160 2.99 -1.74 5.74
N PHE A 161 2.37 -2.74 5.10
CA PHE A 161 1.37 -3.62 5.69
C PHE A 161 1.94 -4.93 6.26
N SER A 162 3.25 -5.15 6.19
CA SER A 162 3.82 -6.47 6.51
C SER A 162 5.20 -6.50 7.15
N ALA A 163 5.91 -5.39 7.21
CA ALA A 163 7.28 -5.34 7.69
C ALA A 163 7.61 -4.01 8.37
N HIS A 164 8.78 -3.97 8.99
CA HIS A 164 9.28 -2.85 9.77
C HIS A 164 10.77 -2.62 9.47
N ASN A 165 11.09 -1.50 8.84
CA ASN A 165 12.47 -1.06 8.60
C ASN A 165 12.51 0.46 8.41
N TYR A 166 13.62 1.08 8.78
CA TYR A 166 13.86 2.51 8.52
C TYR A 166 14.27 2.81 7.07
N SER A 167 14.38 1.78 6.23
CA SER A 167 14.74 1.89 4.82
C SER A 167 13.88 0.96 3.97
N ARG A 168 13.13 1.53 3.02
CA ARG A 168 12.37 0.82 1.99
C ARG A 168 13.26 0.05 1.02
N ASP A 169 14.55 0.40 0.95
CA ASP A 169 15.53 -0.23 0.06
C ASP A 169 16.16 -1.49 0.67
N ASP A 170 15.93 -1.77 1.96
CA ASP A 170 16.44 -2.98 2.63
C ASP A 170 15.56 -4.21 2.32
N PHE A 171 15.53 -4.60 1.04
CA PHE A 171 14.75 -5.73 0.55
C PHE A 171 15.13 -7.06 1.23
N GLN A 172 16.34 -7.17 1.77
CA GLN A 172 16.78 -8.38 2.48
C GLN A 172 16.02 -8.55 3.81
N THR A 173 15.99 -7.49 4.61
CA THR A 173 15.22 -7.46 5.86
C THR A 173 13.72 -7.57 5.58
N LEU A 174 13.21 -6.82 4.60
CA LEU A 174 11.77 -6.82 4.28
C LEU A 174 11.29 -8.20 3.81
N ALA A 175 12.04 -8.85 2.90
CA ALA A 175 11.71 -10.20 2.43
C ALA A 175 11.69 -11.22 3.57
N GLU A 176 12.69 -11.17 4.45
CA GLU A 176 12.79 -12.07 5.59
C GLU A 176 11.61 -11.88 6.54
N GLN A 177 11.34 -10.64 6.96
CA GLN A 177 10.20 -10.37 7.83
C GLN A 177 8.89 -10.85 7.19
N GLN A 178 8.63 -10.57 5.92
CA GLN A 178 7.41 -11.00 5.22
C GLN A 178 7.23 -12.53 5.21
N VAL A 179 8.32 -13.28 5.01
CA VAL A 179 8.30 -14.76 5.08
C VAL A 179 8.03 -15.24 6.52
N TYR A 180 8.54 -14.53 7.52
CA TYR A 180 8.35 -14.88 8.93
C TYR A 180 7.04 -14.34 9.55
N GLN A 181 6.34 -13.41 8.91
CA GLN A 181 5.05 -12.88 9.37
C GLN A 181 3.86 -13.85 9.22
N ASN A 182 4.09 -15.04 8.63
CA ASN A 182 3.11 -16.12 8.56
C ASN A 182 1.78 -15.72 7.86
N ILE A 183 1.89 -14.87 6.83
CA ILE A 183 0.78 -14.41 5.98
C ILE A 183 0.23 -15.60 5.20
N ASP A 184 -1.09 -15.78 5.10
CA ASP A 184 -1.65 -16.99 4.49
C ASP A 184 -1.56 -16.96 2.95
N VAL A 185 -1.79 -15.81 2.32
CA VAL A 185 -1.67 -15.68 0.85
C VAL A 185 -0.82 -14.47 0.49
N VAL A 186 0.29 -14.70 -0.23
CA VAL A 186 1.18 -13.65 -0.74
C VAL A 186 1.31 -13.85 -2.24
N LEU A 187 0.93 -12.87 -3.07
CA LEU A 187 0.93 -13.00 -4.54
C LEU A 187 1.50 -11.75 -5.21
N GLY A 188 2.64 -11.86 -5.86
CA GLY A 188 3.23 -10.74 -6.60
C GLY A 188 4.56 -11.07 -7.25
N GLY A 189 5.40 -10.07 -7.40
CA GLY A 189 6.78 -10.22 -7.85
C GLY A 189 7.78 -10.38 -6.70
N GLY A 190 9.07 -10.22 -7.01
CA GLY A 190 10.14 -10.13 -6.00
C GLY A 190 10.87 -11.45 -5.72
N LYS A 191 10.84 -12.41 -6.64
CA LYS A 191 11.53 -13.71 -6.46
C LYS A 191 13.01 -13.54 -6.13
N GLN A 192 13.64 -12.54 -6.75
CA GLN A 192 15.06 -12.25 -6.57
C GLN A 192 15.42 -12.05 -5.08
N SER A 193 14.56 -11.40 -4.30
CA SER A 193 14.79 -11.09 -2.88
C SER A 193 14.54 -12.27 -1.94
N LEU A 194 14.03 -13.39 -2.46
CA LEU A 194 13.86 -14.63 -1.70
C LEU A 194 15.08 -15.56 -1.84
N LEU A 195 15.98 -15.28 -2.78
CA LEU A 195 17.07 -16.16 -3.18
C LEU A 195 18.44 -15.55 -2.87
N PRO A 196 19.43 -16.37 -2.49
CA PRO A 196 20.81 -15.92 -2.39
C PRO A 196 21.35 -15.59 -3.77
N GLY A 197 22.14 -14.51 -3.88
CA GLY A 197 22.65 -14.09 -5.19
C GLY A 197 23.50 -12.84 -5.19
N LYS A 198 24.11 -12.55 -6.35
CA LYS A 198 24.99 -11.40 -6.55
C LYS A 198 24.24 -10.14 -6.98
N GLU A 199 23.06 -10.29 -7.57
CA GLU A 199 22.22 -9.18 -8.01
C GLU A 199 21.83 -8.25 -6.85
N GLU A 200 21.57 -6.98 -7.13
CA GLU A 200 21.36 -5.91 -6.14
C GLU A 200 20.38 -6.31 -5.02
N LYS A 201 19.19 -6.80 -5.38
CA LYS A 201 18.11 -7.15 -4.45
C LYS A 201 18.15 -8.59 -3.94
N SER A 202 19.16 -9.38 -4.31
CA SER A 202 19.30 -10.77 -3.84
C SER A 202 19.84 -10.83 -2.42
N ARG A 203 19.52 -11.91 -1.70
CA ARG A 203 19.99 -12.12 -0.33
C ARG A 203 21.50 -12.28 -0.29
N LYS A 204 22.15 -11.55 0.61
CA LYS A 204 23.60 -11.51 0.84
C LYS A 204 24.02 -12.34 2.06
N ASP A 205 23.06 -12.74 2.90
CA ASP A 205 23.24 -13.67 4.02
C ASP A 205 23.35 -15.14 3.60
N GLY A 206 23.07 -15.47 2.33
CA GLY A 206 23.10 -16.84 1.83
C GLY A 206 21.86 -17.68 2.16
N GLU A 207 20.86 -17.13 2.85
CA GLU A 207 19.61 -17.82 3.12
C GLU A 207 18.74 -17.93 1.86
N ASN A 208 18.11 -19.08 1.68
CA ASN A 208 17.11 -19.30 0.65
C ASN A 208 15.72 -19.34 1.31
N LEU A 209 14.96 -18.26 1.17
CA LEU A 209 13.66 -18.11 1.79
C LEU A 209 12.57 -18.96 1.10
N VAL A 210 12.76 -19.36 -0.15
CA VAL A 210 11.87 -20.34 -0.80
C VAL A 210 11.91 -21.68 -0.05
N ASN A 211 13.10 -22.11 0.38
CA ASN A 211 13.23 -23.30 1.22
C ASN A 211 12.56 -23.13 2.58
N VAL A 212 12.61 -21.93 3.16
CA VAL A 212 11.89 -21.61 4.41
C VAL A 212 10.38 -21.70 4.20
N LEU A 213 9.86 -21.11 3.12
CA LEU A 213 8.44 -21.16 2.76
C LEU A 213 7.95 -22.61 2.60
N ASN A 214 8.70 -23.44 1.86
CA ASN A 214 8.40 -24.87 1.69
C ASN A 214 8.35 -25.60 3.04
N LYS A 215 9.34 -25.39 3.92
CA LYS A 215 9.35 -25.97 5.29
C LYS A 215 8.17 -25.50 6.14
N ARG A 216 7.67 -24.29 5.90
CA ARG A 216 6.51 -23.70 6.59
C ARG A 216 5.17 -24.04 5.93
N GLY A 217 5.16 -24.97 4.98
CA GLY A 217 3.96 -25.54 4.37
C GLY A 217 3.26 -24.62 3.36
N TYR A 218 3.97 -23.66 2.78
CA TYR A 218 3.46 -22.89 1.66
C TYR A 218 3.50 -23.71 0.37
N ASP A 219 2.48 -23.56 -0.45
CA ASP A 219 2.54 -23.88 -1.86
C ASP A 219 3.19 -22.69 -2.60
N PHE A 220 4.41 -22.90 -3.08
CA PHE A 220 5.18 -21.89 -3.82
C PHE A 220 4.85 -22.01 -5.31
N VAL A 221 4.22 -20.97 -5.88
CA VAL A 221 3.74 -20.96 -7.26
C VAL A 221 4.39 -19.82 -8.06
N GLU A 222 4.70 -20.06 -9.33
CA GLU A 222 5.53 -19.15 -10.13
C GLU A 222 4.84 -18.66 -11.41
N ASN A 223 3.68 -19.20 -11.73
CA ASN A 223 2.90 -18.77 -12.89
C ASN A 223 1.40 -18.86 -12.65
N LYS A 224 0.63 -18.27 -13.57
CA LYS A 224 -0.84 -18.24 -13.56
C LYS A 224 -1.44 -19.64 -13.44
N LYS A 225 -0.90 -20.63 -14.15
CA LYS A 225 -1.45 -21.99 -14.17
C LYS A 225 -1.31 -22.66 -12.81
N GLU A 226 -0.13 -22.58 -12.20
CA GLU A 226 0.11 -23.10 -10.84
C GLU A 226 -0.77 -22.40 -9.81
N LEU A 227 -0.91 -21.07 -9.90
CA LEU A 227 -1.80 -20.29 -9.05
C LEU A 227 -3.26 -20.78 -9.15
N GLU A 228 -3.76 -21.00 -10.36
CA GLU A 228 -5.12 -21.49 -10.61
C GLU A 228 -5.31 -22.92 -10.09
N GLN A 229 -4.29 -23.78 -10.18
CA GLN A 229 -4.33 -25.18 -9.75
C GLN A 229 -4.21 -25.35 -8.24
N SER A 230 -3.49 -24.46 -7.56
CA SER A 230 -3.27 -24.55 -6.11
C SER A 230 -4.58 -24.69 -5.34
N ARG A 231 -4.61 -25.57 -4.35
CA ARG A 231 -5.72 -25.73 -3.38
C ARG A 231 -5.26 -25.53 -1.94
N ALA A 232 -4.00 -25.15 -1.75
CA ALA A 232 -3.39 -24.97 -0.45
C ALA A 232 -4.07 -23.82 0.32
N LYS A 233 -4.00 -23.91 1.65
CA LYS A 233 -4.43 -22.83 2.55
C LYS A 233 -3.40 -21.71 2.62
N LYS A 234 -2.12 -22.06 2.43
CA LYS A 234 -0.99 -21.14 2.43
C LYS A 234 -0.34 -21.12 1.06
N ILE A 235 -0.32 -19.96 0.40
CA ILE A 235 0.17 -19.81 -0.97
C ILE A 235 1.17 -18.66 -1.01
N TRP A 236 2.33 -18.90 -1.59
CA TRP A 236 3.29 -17.86 -1.92
C TRP A 236 3.53 -17.85 -3.44
N GLY A 237 2.97 -16.86 -4.11
CA GLY A 237 3.10 -16.64 -5.55
C GLY A 237 4.18 -15.62 -5.86
N SER A 238 5.19 -16.01 -6.62
CA SER A 238 6.27 -15.14 -7.07
C SER A 238 6.41 -15.23 -8.59
N PHE A 239 5.74 -14.34 -9.31
CA PHE A 239 5.54 -14.44 -10.77
C PHE A 239 6.57 -13.70 -11.62
N ALA A 240 7.54 -13.04 -10.98
CA ALA A 240 8.64 -12.34 -11.60
C ALA A 240 9.82 -12.21 -10.62
N ASP A 241 11.03 -12.03 -11.16
CA ASP A 241 12.22 -11.72 -10.35
C ASP A 241 12.06 -10.38 -9.62
N ARG A 242 11.52 -9.40 -10.34
CA ARG A 242 11.15 -8.08 -9.82
C ARG A 242 9.64 -7.90 -9.92
N ASP A 243 9.14 -6.95 -10.69
CA ASP A 243 7.74 -6.65 -10.89
C ASP A 243 7.10 -7.44 -12.05
N LEU A 244 5.77 -7.47 -12.06
CA LEU A 244 4.98 -8.01 -13.16
C LEU A 244 4.91 -6.99 -14.31
N ALA A 245 4.74 -7.49 -15.54
CA ALA A 245 4.49 -6.63 -16.69
C ALA A 245 3.16 -5.86 -16.55
N TYR A 246 3.11 -4.64 -17.10
CA TYR A 246 1.87 -3.87 -17.27
C TYR A 246 0.77 -4.71 -17.92
N ASP A 247 -0.50 -4.52 -17.52
CA ASP A 247 -1.60 -5.36 -18.02
C ASP A 247 -1.75 -5.32 -19.55
N MET A 248 -1.50 -4.16 -20.17
CA MET A 248 -1.53 -3.99 -21.63
C MET A 248 -0.43 -4.80 -22.33
N ASP A 249 0.77 -4.86 -21.77
CA ASP A 249 1.93 -5.52 -22.41
C ASP A 249 1.97 -7.02 -22.13
N ARG A 250 1.47 -7.43 -20.96
CA ARG A 250 1.57 -8.80 -20.42
C ARG A 250 1.18 -9.89 -21.41
N PRO A 251 0.07 -9.79 -22.20
CA PRO A 251 -0.31 -10.83 -23.15
C PRO A 251 0.77 -11.14 -24.20
N GLN A 252 1.62 -10.16 -24.54
CA GLN A 252 2.66 -10.31 -25.57
C GLN A 252 4.06 -10.56 -24.97
N THR A 253 4.30 -10.12 -23.74
CA THR A 253 5.64 -10.15 -23.14
C THR A 253 5.81 -11.21 -22.06
N LYS A 254 4.74 -11.50 -21.29
CA LYS A 254 4.76 -12.32 -20.07
C LYS A 254 3.40 -13.00 -19.83
N ALA A 255 2.88 -13.72 -20.83
CA ALA A 255 1.52 -14.29 -20.80
C ALA A 255 1.29 -15.32 -19.67
N GLU A 256 2.37 -15.86 -19.10
CA GLU A 256 2.39 -16.76 -17.95
C GLU A 256 2.11 -16.04 -16.62
N GLN A 257 2.29 -14.72 -16.54
CA GLN A 257 2.01 -13.94 -15.34
C GLN A 257 0.48 -13.77 -15.15
N PRO A 258 -0.03 -13.91 -13.91
CA PRO A 258 -1.44 -13.65 -13.63
C PRO A 258 -1.75 -12.16 -13.66
N LYS A 259 -3.03 -11.83 -13.90
CA LYS A 259 -3.56 -10.48 -13.72
C LYS A 259 -3.75 -10.13 -12.25
N LEU A 260 -3.73 -8.83 -11.93
CA LEU A 260 -4.10 -8.35 -10.60
C LEU A 260 -5.50 -8.82 -10.18
N SER A 261 -6.48 -8.79 -11.09
CA SER A 261 -7.83 -9.30 -10.84
C SER A 261 -7.87 -10.81 -10.57
N GLN A 262 -6.99 -11.58 -11.22
CA GLN A 262 -6.85 -13.04 -11.01
C GLN A 262 -6.22 -13.35 -9.66
N MET A 263 -5.13 -12.65 -9.31
CA MET A 263 -4.48 -12.77 -7.99
C MET A 263 -5.45 -12.36 -6.87
N THR A 264 -6.16 -11.24 -7.03
CA THR A 264 -7.17 -10.75 -6.09
C THR A 264 -8.27 -11.80 -5.86
N ASN A 265 -8.86 -12.32 -6.94
CA ASN A 265 -9.89 -13.36 -6.84
C ASN A 265 -9.34 -14.64 -6.18
N LYS A 266 -8.11 -15.03 -6.48
CA LYS A 266 -7.47 -16.19 -5.84
C LYS A 266 -7.28 -15.97 -4.34
N ALA A 267 -6.78 -14.81 -3.93
CA ALA A 267 -6.61 -14.48 -2.52
C ALA A 267 -7.96 -14.51 -1.78
N ILE A 268 -8.98 -13.84 -2.32
CA ILE A 268 -10.34 -13.84 -1.75
C ILE A 268 -10.88 -15.27 -1.61
N THR A 269 -10.81 -16.09 -2.65
CA THR A 269 -11.35 -17.47 -2.62
C THR A 269 -10.59 -18.40 -1.67
N THR A 270 -9.30 -18.16 -1.42
CA THR A 270 -8.53 -18.92 -0.42
C THR A 270 -8.83 -18.43 1.01
N LEU A 271 -8.77 -17.11 1.25
CA LEU A 271 -8.89 -16.52 2.58
C LEU A 271 -10.33 -16.56 3.12
N SER A 272 -11.34 -16.44 2.27
CA SER A 272 -12.77 -16.48 2.67
C SER A 272 -13.23 -17.82 3.26
N LYS A 273 -12.38 -18.85 3.24
CA LYS A 273 -12.62 -20.13 3.91
C LYS A 273 -12.44 -20.04 5.43
N ASP A 274 -11.77 -19.00 5.91
CA ASP A 274 -11.60 -18.77 7.33
C ASP A 274 -12.92 -18.29 7.97
N LYS A 275 -13.29 -18.92 9.08
CA LYS A 275 -14.56 -18.63 9.77
C LYS A 275 -14.48 -17.35 10.59
N ASP A 276 -13.28 -16.97 10.99
CA ASP A 276 -13.01 -15.73 11.70
C ASP A 276 -12.93 -14.54 10.74
N GLY A 277 -13.02 -14.78 9.42
CA GLY A 277 -12.94 -13.78 8.36
C GLY A 277 -11.49 -13.50 7.94
N PHE A 278 -11.28 -12.45 7.14
CA PHE A 278 -9.94 -12.13 6.63
C PHE A 278 -9.65 -10.64 6.46
N PHE A 279 -8.35 -10.33 6.45
CA PHE A 279 -7.81 -9.07 5.94
C PHE A 279 -7.03 -9.33 4.65
N LEU A 280 -7.29 -8.55 3.61
CA LEU A 280 -6.57 -8.63 2.34
C LEU A 280 -6.10 -7.23 1.92
N PHE A 281 -4.81 -7.09 1.69
CA PHE A 281 -4.22 -5.94 1.00
C PHE A 281 -3.99 -6.26 -0.48
N VAL A 282 -4.36 -5.34 -1.36
CA VAL A 282 -4.17 -5.44 -2.82
C VAL A 282 -3.59 -4.15 -3.38
N GLU A 283 -2.55 -4.25 -4.20
CA GLU A 283 -1.93 -3.09 -4.83
C GLU A 283 -1.91 -3.20 -6.36
N GLY A 284 -2.36 -2.14 -7.03
CA GLY A 284 -1.99 -1.85 -8.42
C GLY A 284 -0.80 -0.88 -8.41
N SER A 285 0.40 -1.43 -8.57
CA SER A 285 1.64 -0.74 -8.18
C SER A 285 2.24 0.14 -9.29
N LYS A 286 2.04 -0.19 -10.57
CA LYS A 286 2.83 0.45 -11.64
C LYS A 286 2.18 1.69 -12.26
N THR A 287 1.00 2.10 -11.80
CA THR A 287 0.45 3.43 -12.19
C THR A 287 1.44 4.53 -11.80
N ASP A 288 2.04 4.44 -10.61
CA ASP A 288 3.09 5.33 -10.12
C ASP A 288 4.33 5.36 -11.03
N TRP A 289 4.79 4.20 -11.48
CA TRP A 289 5.98 4.11 -12.32
C TRP A 289 5.74 4.67 -13.71
N ALA A 290 4.56 4.43 -14.27
CA ALA A 290 4.12 5.09 -15.50
C ALA A 290 4.01 6.61 -15.29
N ALA A 291 3.57 7.04 -14.10
CA ALA A 291 3.49 8.44 -13.73
C ALA A 291 4.87 9.11 -13.65
N HIS A 292 5.85 8.49 -13.00
CA HIS A 292 7.22 8.98 -13.03
C HIS A 292 7.79 9.11 -14.45
N ALA A 293 7.38 8.25 -15.38
CA ALA A 293 7.76 8.29 -16.78
C ALA A 293 6.92 9.25 -17.64
N ASN A 294 5.88 9.86 -17.07
CA ASN A 294 4.84 10.63 -17.78
C ASN A 294 4.20 9.84 -18.93
N ASP A 295 4.01 8.53 -18.73
CA ASP A 295 3.42 7.60 -19.69
C ASP A 295 1.90 7.50 -19.48
N PRO A 296 1.06 8.22 -20.25
CA PRO A 296 -0.38 8.11 -20.14
C PRO A 296 -0.93 6.71 -20.48
N ILE A 297 -0.24 5.93 -21.33
CA ILE A 297 -0.69 4.60 -21.72
C ILE A 297 -0.44 3.60 -20.59
N GLY A 298 0.72 3.66 -19.95
CA GLY A 298 1.04 2.91 -18.74
C GLY A 298 0.08 3.24 -17.60
N MET A 299 -0.21 4.52 -17.35
CA MET A 299 -1.20 4.94 -16.35
C MET A 299 -2.58 4.33 -16.65
N ILE A 300 -3.07 4.45 -17.89
CA ILE A 300 -4.37 3.89 -18.29
C ILE A 300 -4.40 2.37 -18.13
N SER A 301 -3.35 1.68 -18.56
CA SER A 301 -3.23 0.22 -18.46
C SER A 301 -3.46 -0.25 -17.02
N ASP A 302 -2.73 0.33 -16.07
CA ASP A 302 -2.75 -0.14 -14.69
C ASP A 302 -3.93 0.38 -13.87
N VAL A 303 -4.44 1.59 -14.15
CA VAL A 303 -5.72 2.04 -13.59
C VAL A 303 -6.86 1.09 -13.99
N LEU A 304 -6.89 0.63 -15.24
CA LEU A 304 -7.91 -0.31 -15.69
C LEU A 304 -7.74 -1.71 -15.08
N ALA A 305 -6.49 -2.17 -14.90
CA ALA A 305 -6.20 -3.43 -14.22
C ALA A 305 -6.61 -3.40 -12.73
N PHE A 306 -6.35 -2.27 -12.06
CA PHE A 306 -6.78 -2.02 -10.69
C PHE A 306 -8.32 -1.95 -10.59
N ASP A 307 -8.98 -1.24 -11.52
CA ASP A 307 -10.45 -1.16 -11.58
C ASP A 307 -11.10 -2.55 -11.72
N GLU A 308 -10.52 -3.44 -12.53
CA GLU A 308 -10.99 -4.82 -12.67
C GLU A 308 -10.84 -5.60 -11.34
N ALA A 309 -9.74 -5.42 -10.62
CA ALA A 309 -9.52 -6.03 -9.31
C ALA A 309 -10.50 -5.50 -8.26
N VAL A 310 -10.77 -4.18 -8.24
CA VAL A 310 -11.82 -3.57 -7.40
C VAL A 310 -13.18 -4.20 -7.71
N GLY A 311 -13.47 -4.42 -9.00
CA GLY A 311 -14.66 -5.14 -9.43
C GLY A 311 -14.79 -6.52 -8.76
N LYS A 312 -13.70 -7.30 -8.67
CA LYS A 312 -13.68 -8.60 -7.99
C LYS A 312 -13.92 -8.49 -6.47
N ALA A 313 -13.28 -7.53 -5.82
CA ALA A 313 -13.46 -7.29 -4.39
C ALA A 313 -14.92 -6.91 -4.06
N VAL A 314 -15.51 -6.00 -4.84
CA VAL A 314 -16.90 -5.56 -4.65
C VAL A 314 -17.90 -6.65 -5.01
N GLU A 315 -17.65 -7.44 -6.05
CA GLU A 315 -18.49 -8.60 -6.38
C GLU A 315 -18.55 -9.58 -5.21
N PHE A 316 -17.41 -9.90 -4.60
CA PHE A 316 -17.37 -10.72 -3.39
C PHE A 316 -18.10 -10.05 -2.23
N ALA A 317 -17.81 -8.77 -1.95
CA ALA A 317 -18.41 -8.07 -0.82
C ALA A 317 -19.94 -7.97 -0.90
N LYS A 318 -20.49 -7.81 -2.12
CA LYS A 318 -21.94 -7.87 -2.39
C LYS A 318 -22.54 -9.23 -2.03
N LYS A 319 -21.88 -10.32 -2.41
CA LYS A 319 -22.34 -11.69 -2.14
C LYS A 319 -22.20 -12.07 -0.66
N ASP A 320 -21.12 -11.64 -0.04
CA ASP A 320 -20.82 -11.93 1.37
C ASP A 320 -21.71 -11.12 2.34
N GLY A 321 -22.01 -9.86 2.00
CA GLY A 321 -22.84 -8.97 2.80
C GLY A 321 -22.17 -8.41 4.06
N ASN A 322 -20.96 -8.88 4.40
CA ASN A 322 -20.24 -8.49 5.63
C ASN A 322 -18.74 -8.22 5.36
N THR A 323 -18.45 -7.61 4.21
CA THR A 323 -17.09 -7.27 3.80
C THR A 323 -17.01 -5.77 3.54
N MET A 324 -16.04 -5.10 4.15
CA MET A 324 -15.66 -3.73 3.82
C MET A 324 -14.60 -3.75 2.73
N VAL A 325 -14.79 -2.93 1.69
CA VAL A 325 -13.80 -2.67 0.65
C VAL A 325 -13.45 -1.20 0.69
N ILE A 326 -12.14 -0.91 0.74
CA ILE A 326 -11.59 0.44 0.63
C ILE A 326 -10.64 0.43 -0.55
N ALA A 327 -10.77 1.39 -1.46
CA ALA A 327 -9.82 1.63 -2.52
C ALA A 327 -9.40 3.10 -2.52
N ILE A 328 -8.10 3.37 -2.55
CA ILE A 328 -7.52 4.72 -2.55
C ILE A 328 -6.20 4.73 -3.34
N ALA A 329 -5.68 5.91 -3.65
CA ALA A 329 -4.26 6.06 -3.92
C ALA A 329 -3.51 6.37 -2.61
N ASP A 330 -2.22 6.09 -2.57
CA ASP A 330 -1.35 6.47 -1.46
C ASP A 330 -0.82 7.90 -1.59
N HIS A 331 -0.68 8.40 -2.83
CA HIS A 331 -0.43 9.81 -3.19
C HIS A 331 -0.79 10.11 -4.66
N GLY A 332 -0.70 11.38 -5.06
CA GLY A 332 -0.72 11.81 -6.46
C GLY A 332 0.67 11.73 -7.12
N ASN A 333 0.73 11.72 -8.45
CA ASN A 333 1.98 11.77 -9.22
C ASN A 333 1.80 12.50 -10.57
N SER A 334 2.91 13.01 -11.09
CA SER A 334 3.13 13.73 -12.35
C SER A 334 2.48 15.10 -12.50
N GLY A 335 1.48 15.39 -11.67
CA GLY A 335 0.59 16.54 -11.87
C GLY A 335 -0.06 16.50 -13.26
N LEU A 336 -0.53 15.32 -13.66
CA LEU A 336 -1.24 15.13 -14.92
C LEU A 336 -2.41 16.11 -15.02
N SER A 337 -2.51 16.83 -16.13
CA SER A 337 -3.66 17.62 -16.53
C SER A 337 -4.24 17.11 -17.85
N ILE A 338 -5.56 17.12 -17.95
CA ILE A 338 -6.25 16.90 -19.23
C ILE A 338 -6.57 18.28 -19.80
N GLY A 339 -5.84 18.64 -20.85
CA GLY A 339 -5.66 20.02 -21.28
C GLY A 339 -4.23 20.49 -21.01
N ASN A 340 -3.68 21.22 -21.96
CA ASN A 340 -2.36 21.85 -21.90
C ASN A 340 -2.36 23.18 -22.69
N ALA A 341 -1.17 23.72 -23.00
CA ALA A 341 -1.06 24.97 -23.75
C ALA A 341 -1.79 24.95 -25.11
N ASN A 342 -1.89 23.80 -25.78
CA ASN A 342 -2.58 23.65 -27.07
C ASN A 342 -4.09 23.93 -26.96
N THR A 343 -4.67 23.67 -25.79
CA THR A 343 -6.10 23.87 -25.53
C THR A 343 -6.37 25.16 -24.76
N THR A 344 -5.39 26.07 -24.62
CA THR A 344 -5.57 27.37 -23.95
C THR A 344 -6.76 28.15 -24.53
N LYS A 345 -6.97 28.02 -25.84
CA LYS A 345 -8.17 28.48 -26.55
C LYS A 345 -8.94 27.24 -27.02
N GLY A 346 -10.26 27.22 -26.84
CA GLY A 346 -11.12 26.12 -27.27
C GLY A 346 -11.16 24.91 -26.32
N TYR A 347 -10.72 25.03 -25.06
CA TYR A 347 -10.82 23.95 -24.07
C TYR A 347 -12.26 23.45 -23.86
N ASP A 348 -13.24 24.31 -24.09
CA ASP A 348 -14.68 24.10 -23.90
C ASP A 348 -15.36 23.41 -25.10
N THR A 349 -14.70 23.40 -26.26
CA THR A 349 -15.25 22.86 -27.53
C THR A 349 -14.38 21.76 -28.14
N THR A 350 -13.14 21.57 -27.64
CA THR A 350 -12.25 20.48 -28.06
C THR A 350 -12.92 19.14 -27.73
N PRO A 351 -13.20 18.28 -28.72
CA PRO A 351 -13.93 17.04 -28.47
C PRO A 351 -13.06 16.04 -27.68
N VAL A 352 -13.70 15.16 -26.91
CA VAL A 352 -13.02 14.09 -26.14
C VAL A 352 -12.09 13.24 -27.02
N SER A 353 -12.46 13.02 -28.28
CA SER A 353 -11.63 12.28 -29.25
C SER A 353 -10.25 12.91 -29.47
N ALA A 354 -10.12 14.23 -29.36
CA ALA A 354 -8.82 14.90 -29.48
C ALA A 354 -7.83 14.54 -28.35
N TYR A 355 -8.34 14.06 -27.21
CA TYR A 355 -7.53 13.57 -26.10
C TYR A 355 -7.31 12.05 -26.18
N ILE A 356 -8.31 11.31 -26.65
CA ILE A 356 -8.34 9.84 -26.54
C ILE A 356 -7.86 9.13 -27.81
N ASP A 357 -8.21 9.61 -29.00
CA ASP A 357 -7.85 8.93 -30.26
C ASP A 357 -6.33 8.78 -30.45
N PRO A 358 -5.47 9.76 -30.08
CA PRO A 358 -4.02 9.57 -30.12
C PRO A 358 -3.56 8.42 -29.23
N LEU A 359 -4.12 8.31 -28.02
CA LEU A 359 -3.78 7.27 -27.05
C LEU A 359 -4.25 5.88 -27.51
N LYS A 360 -5.39 5.81 -28.21
CA LYS A 360 -5.95 4.55 -28.75
C LYS A 360 -5.09 3.90 -29.83
N LYS A 361 -4.12 4.63 -30.40
CA LYS A 361 -3.18 4.10 -31.38
C LYS A 361 -2.05 3.28 -30.76
N ALA A 362 -1.80 3.44 -29.45
CA ALA A 362 -0.77 2.69 -28.76
C ALA A 362 -1.13 1.20 -28.66
N LYS A 363 -0.15 0.34 -28.91
CA LYS A 363 -0.25 -1.12 -28.79
C LYS A 363 0.45 -1.64 -27.54
N MET A 364 1.37 -0.85 -26.99
CA MET A 364 2.16 -1.16 -25.81
C MET A 364 2.28 0.11 -24.95
N THR A 365 2.56 -0.07 -23.66
CA THR A 365 3.01 1.03 -22.79
C THR A 365 4.39 1.53 -23.23
N LEU A 366 4.88 2.61 -22.60
CA LEU A 366 6.22 3.12 -22.88
C LEU A 366 7.29 2.08 -22.52
N GLU A 367 7.14 1.40 -21.39
CA GLU A 367 8.03 0.30 -20.97
C GLU A 367 7.99 -0.83 -21.99
N GLY A 368 6.79 -1.28 -22.37
CA GLY A 368 6.58 -2.34 -23.35
C GLY A 368 7.21 -2.02 -24.71
N ALA A 369 6.95 -0.83 -25.24
CA ALA A 369 7.49 -0.40 -26.53
C ALA A 369 9.02 -0.28 -26.49
N THR A 370 9.57 0.39 -25.47
CA THR A 370 11.02 0.64 -25.36
C THR A 370 11.83 -0.61 -25.03
N SER A 371 11.19 -1.65 -24.48
CA SER A 371 11.79 -2.99 -24.38
C SER A 371 12.19 -3.60 -25.74
N LYS A 372 11.61 -3.11 -26.84
CA LYS A 372 11.90 -3.55 -28.22
C LYS A 372 13.00 -2.74 -28.90
N LEU A 373 13.58 -1.74 -28.24
CA LEU A 373 14.72 -0.99 -28.78
C LEU A 373 15.93 -1.92 -28.96
N LYS A 374 16.51 -1.90 -30.16
CA LYS A 374 17.80 -2.52 -30.46
C LYS A 374 18.92 -1.78 -29.71
N GLU A 375 20.03 -2.46 -29.47
CA GLU A 375 21.19 -1.86 -28.79
C GLU A 375 21.77 -0.67 -29.57
N ASP A 376 21.76 -0.74 -30.89
CA ASP A 376 22.19 0.35 -31.80
C ASP A 376 21.15 1.46 -31.97
N LEU A 377 19.97 1.31 -31.36
CA LEU A 377 18.83 2.24 -31.44
C LEU A 377 18.39 2.54 -32.89
N SER A 378 18.66 1.65 -33.85
CA SER A 378 18.30 1.85 -35.27
C SER A 378 16.79 1.81 -35.51
N ASN A 379 16.01 1.22 -34.59
CA ASN A 379 14.57 1.01 -34.73
C ASN A 379 13.69 1.97 -33.92
N LYS A 380 14.16 3.19 -33.63
CA LYS A 380 13.40 4.20 -32.85
C LYS A 380 12.00 4.49 -33.42
N GLU A 381 11.86 4.62 -34.74
CA GLU A 381 10.55 4.91 -35.36
C GLU A 381 9.58 3.72 -35.24
N GLU A 382 10.07 2.48 -35.33
CA GLU A 382 9.26 1.28 -35.12
C GLU A 382 8.74 1.22 -33.68
N VAL A 383 9.61 1.51 -32.71
CA VAL A 383 9.26 1.60 -31.29
C VAL A 383 8.27 2.73 -31.01
N ALA A 384 8.46 3.90 -31.64
CA ALA A 384 7.51 5.01 -31.54
C ALA A 384 6.12 4.59 -32.04
N ALA A 385 6.05 3.84 -33.15
CA ALA A 385 4.79 3.34 -33.68
C ALA A 385 4.09 2.34 -32.73
N LEU A 386 4.84 1.48 -32.01
CA LEU A 386 4.27 0.60 -30.97
C LEU A 386 3.62 1.40 -29.84
N TYR A 387 4.18 2.56 -29.50
CA TYR A 387 3.67 3.48 -28.49
C TYR A 387 2.61 4.47 -29.04
N GLY A 388 2.05 4.23 -30.24
CA GLY A 388 0.97 5.04 -30.81
C GLY A 388 1.43 6.29 -31.57
N LEU A 389 2.73 6.49 -31.71
CA LEU A 389 3.35 7.56 -32.50
C LEU A 389 3.66 7.11 -33.93
N SER A 390 2.65 6.54 -34.62
CA SER A 390 2.74 6.30 -36.06
C SER A 390 2.71 7.64 -36.83
N ASN A 391 3.29 7.65 -38.04
CA ASN A 391 3.32 8.80 -38.94
C ASN A 391 3.89 10.06 -38.26
N LEU A 392 5.13 9.99 -37.79
CA LEU A 392 5.83 11.13 -37.19
C LEU A 392 5.96 12.29 -38.20
N THR A 393 5.69 13.52 -37.77
CA THR A 393 5.99 14.72 -38.56
C THR A 393 7.50 14.93 -38.69
N SER A 394 7.94 15.79 -39.59
CA SER A 394 9.35 16.15 -39.75
C SER A 394 9.96 16.66 -38.45
N GLU A 395 9.21 17.45 -37.67
CA GLU A 395 9.62 18.00 -36.38
C GLU A 395 9.74 16.92 -35.30
N GLU A 396 8.79 15.99 -35.25
CA GLU A 396 8.81 14.87 -34.31
C GLU A 396 9.94 13.90 -34.61
N LYS A 397 10.19 13.61 -35.90
CA LYS A 397 11.34 12.82 -36.35
C LYS A 397 12.64 13.50 -35.94
N ALA A 398 12.77 14.81 -36.19
CA ALA A 398 13.96 15.56 -35.80
C ALA A 398 14.20 15.55 -34.28
N GLN A 399 13.15 15.57 -33.46
CA GLN A 399 13.27 15.41 -32.00
C GLN A 399 13.78 14.00 -31.64
N LEU A 400 13.19 12.96 -32.25
CA LEU A 400 13.58 11.57 -31.98
C LEU A 400 15.00 11.24 -32.44
N THR A 401 15.47 11.77 -33.57
CA THR A 401 16.84 11.57 -34.08
C THR A 401 17.89 12.15 -33.13
N LYS A 402 17.58 13.22 -32.39
CA LYS A 402 18.52 13.87 -31.45
C LYS A 402 18.79 13.06 -30.18
N THR A 403 17.93 12.08 -29.87
CA THR A 403 18.06 11.24 -28.67
C THR A 403 19.26 10.30 -28.76
N ARG A 404 19.93 10.06 -27.64
CA ARG A 404 21.21 9.31 -27.59
C ARG A 404 21.12 7.98 -26.88
N ASP A 405 20.16 7.83 -25.98
CA ASP A 405 19.98 6.63 -25.18
C ASP A 405 18.50 6.31 -24.95
N LYS A 406 18.23 5.18 -24.29
CA LYS A 406 16.86 4.73 -23.99
C LYS A 406 16.08 5.71 -23.13
N LYS A 407 16.73 6.42 -22.19
CA LYS A 407 16.07 7.37 -21.30
C LYS A 407 15.61 8.61 -22.06
N GLU A 408 16.47 9.17 -22.91
CA GLU A 408 16.13 10.30 -23.78
C GLU A 408 15.02 9.92 -24.78
N ILE A 409 15.07 8.71 -25.33
CA ILE A 409 14.00 8.18 -26.19
C ILE A 409 12.69 8.12 -25.41
N SER A 410 12.66 7.46 -24.25
CA SER A 410 11.45 7.33 -23.44
C SER A 410 10.82 8.69 -23.11
N ALA A 411 11.63 9.64 -22.63
CA ALA A 411 11.17 11.00 -22.31
C ALA A 411 10.64 11.76 -23.56
N THR A 412 11.26 11.54 -24.72
CA THR A 412 10.80 12.15 -25.97
C THR A 412 9.48 11.55 -26.42
N LEU A 413 9.35 10.21 -26.40
CA LEU A 413 8.13 9.52 -26.81
C LEU A 413 6.95 9.90 -25.92
N SER A 414 7.13 9.90 -24.59
CA SER A 414 6.06 10.28 -23.66
C SER A 414 5.60 11.72 -23.88
N LYS A 415 6.53 12.66 -24.06
CA LYS A 415 6.24 14.06 -24.38
C LYS A 415 5.48 14.22 -25.71
N LEU A 416 5.90 13.52 -26.76
CA LEU A 416 5.25 13.60 -28.06
C LEU A 416 3.82 13.07 -28.00
N LEU A 417 3.60 11.92 -27.37
CA LEU A 417 2.26 11.34 -27.25
C LEU A 417 1.35 12.22 -26.39
N ALA A 418 1.85 12.72 -25.27
CA ALA A 418 1.14 13.65 -24.40
C ALA A 418 0.71 14.91 -25.16
N ASN A 419 1.61 15.48 -25.97
CA ASN A 419 1.31 16.65 -26.79
C ASN A 419 0.22 16.36 -27.84
N ARG A 420 0.30 15.22 -28.54
CA ARG A 420 -0.75 14.79 -29.50
C ARG A 420 -2.11 14.60 -28.81
N ALA A 421 -2.11 14.14 -27.57
CA ALA A 421 -3.29 13.90 -26.75
C ALA A 421 -3.74 15.12 -25.91
N ASN A 422 -3.13 16.30 -26.11
CA ASN A 422 -3.44 17.51 -25.34
C ASN A 422 -3.34 17.32 -23.80
N LEU A 423 -2.41 16.47 -23.35
CA LEU A 423 -2.13 16.23 -21.93
C LEU A 423 -0.96 17.10 -21.46
N GLY A 424 -0.98 17.47 -20.19
CA GLY A 424 0.10 18.19 -19.51
C GLY A 424 0.61 17.40 -18.31
N PHE A 425 1.90 17.57 -18.01
CA PHE A 425 2.55 17.04 -16.81
C PHE A 425 3.42 18.15 -16.22
N THR A 426 3.33 18.37 -14.91
CA THR A 426 4.10 19.43 -14.23
C THR A 426 5.41 18.93 -13.64
N THR A 427 5.51 17.63 -13.41
CA THR A 427 6.67 16.97 -12.79
C THR A 427 6.75 15.52 -13.27
N GLY A 428 7.86 14.84 -12.98
CA GLY A 428 7.98 13.38 -13.05
C GLY A 428 8.04 12.76 -11.66
N GLY A 429 7.49 13.43 -10.65
CA GLY A 429 7.50 13.00 -9.25
C GLY A 429 6.13 13.16 -8.61
N HIS A 430 6.03 12.80 -7.34
CA HIS A 430 4.78 12.81 -6.60
C HIS A 430 4.21 14.23 -6.47
N THR A 431 2.90 14.32 -6.28
CA THR A 431 2.17 15.57 -6.08
C THR A 431 1.32 15.51 -4.81
N GLY A 432 1.05 16.68 -4.24
CA GLY A 432 0.48 16.83 -2.88
C GLY A 432 -1.02 17.08 -2.84
N GLU A 433 -1.77 16.75 -3.89
CA GLU A 433 -3.22 16.82 -3.88
C GLU A 433 -3.85 15.78 -2.96
N ASP A 434 -5.08 16.07 -2.51
CA ASP A 434 -5.90 15.04 -1.87
C ASP A 434 -6.32 13.99 -2.90
N VAL A 435 -6.30 12.73 -2.49
CA VAL A 435 -6.66 11.59 -3.33
C VAL A 435 -8.08 11.12 -3.02
N PHE A 436 -8.72 10.45 -3.98
CA PHE A 436 -10.09 9.99 -3.79
C PHE A 436 -10.19 8.77 -2.88
N LEU A 437 -11.21 8.79 -2.01
CA LEU A 437 -11.66 7.65 -1.23
C LEU A 437 -12.80 6.93 -1.94
N TYR A 438 -12.58 5.66 -2.30
CA TYR A 438 -13.61 4.75 -2.76
C TYR A 438 -13.91 3.73 -1.66
N SER A 439 -15.19 3.53 -1.31
CA SER A 439 -15.53 2.59 -0.25
C SER A 439 -16.87 1.89 -0.46
N TYR A 440 -16.94 0.62 -0.05
CA TYR A 440 -18.13 -0.23 -0.11
C TYR A 440 -18.28 -1.09 1.15
N GLY A 441 -19.52 -1.47 1.47
CA GLY A 441 -19.82 -2.45 2.52
C GLY A 441 -20.19 -1.85 3.87
N VAL A 442 -20.39 -2.73 4.84
CA VAL A 442 -20.74 -2.37 6.23
C VAL A 442 -19.58 -1.61 6.88
N ASN A 443 -19.86 -0.61 7.72
CA ASN A 443 -18.87 0.21 8.42
C ASN A 443 -17.85 0.95 7.51
N ARG A 444 -18.14 1.07 6.21
CA ARG A 444 -17.25 1.75 5.25
C ARG A 444 -17.02 3.22 5.64
N PRO A 445 -15.81 3.78 5.44
CA PRO A 445 -15.54 5.19 5.67
C PRO A 445 -16.18 6.06 4.57
N THR A 446 -16.74 7.21 4.95
CA THR A 446 -17.24 8.26 4.04
C THR A 446 -16.88 9.63 4.61
N GLY A 447 -16.39 10.54 3.77
CA GLY A 447 -15.94 11.87 4.19
C GLY A 447 -14.49 12.16 3.82
N HIS A 448 -13.92 13.19 4.43
CA HIS A 448 -12.55 13.63 4.18
C HIS A 448 -11.64 13.24 5.36
N PHE A 449 -10.67 12.37 5.10
CA PHE A 449 -9.83 11.77 6.13
C PHE A 449 -8.36 12.19 6.01
N ASP A 450 -7.62 12.11 7.11
CA ASP A 450 -6.18 11.93 7.01
C ASP A 450 -5.88 10.46 6.67
N ASN A 451 -4.81 10.17 5.93
CA ASN A 451 -4.46 8.77 5.61
C ASN A 451 -4.29 7.86 6.85
N THR A 452 -3.93 8.42 8.02
CA THR A 452 -3.87 7.66 9.28
C THR A 452 -5.24 7.20 9.78
N ASP A 453 -6.33 7.86 9.40
CA ASP A 453 -7.67 7.50 9.86
C ASP A 453 -8.22 6.27 9.14
N ILE A 454 -7.66 5.92 7.98
CA ILE A 454 -8.03 4.72 7.23
C ILE A 454 -7.61 3.46 8.01
N ALA A 455 -6.38 3.42 8.54
CA ALA A 455 -5.92 2.35 9.42
C ALA A 455 -6.82 2.19 10.66
N LYS A 456 -7.18 3.31 11.29
CA LYS A 456 -8.04 3.33 12.48
C LYS A 456 -9.45 2.81 12.17
N HIS A 457 -10.01 3.15 11.01
CA HIS A 457 -11.29 2.60 10.56
C HIS A 457 -11.23 1.09 10.34
N MET A 458 -10.20 0.61 9.65
CA MET A 458 -10.00 -0.83 9.45
C MET A 458 -9.83 -1.58 10.78
N ALA A 459 -8.97 -1.09 11.66
CA ALA A 459 -8.74 -1.68 12.97
C ALA A 459 -10.04 -1.71 13.82
N LYS A 460 -10.78 -0.59 13.86
CA LYS A 460 -12.07 -0.53 14.58
C LYS A 460 -13.08 -1.53 14.03
N SER A 461 -13.17 -1.69 12.71
CA SER A 461 -14.08 -2.65 12.07
C SER A 461 -13.78 -4.11 12.43
N MET A 462 -12.52 -4.41 12.74
CA MET A 462 -12.05 -5.73 13.16
C MET A 462 -11.93 -5.89 14.68
N ASN A 463 -12.33 -4.87 15.47
CA ASN A 463 -12.17 -4.81 16.92
C ASN A 463 -10.72 -4.92 17.40
N ILE A 464 -9.81 -4.21 16.73
CA ILE A 464 -8.38 -4.17 17.03
C ILE A 464 -8.00 -2.77 17.53
N ASN A 465 -7.20 -2.71 18.60
CA ASN A 465 -6.54 -1.49 19.05
C ASN A 465 -5.06 -1.51 18.66
N LEU A 466 -4.68 -0.76 17.62
CA LEU A 466 -3.30 -0.74 17.10
C LEU A 466 -2.27 -0.20 18.10
N ASN A 467 -2.67 0.69 19.01
CA ASN A 467 -1.76 1.24 20.03
C ASN A 467 -1.46 0.20 21.12
N GLU A 468 -2.49 -0.51 21.59
CA GLU A 468 -2.32 -1.63 22.52
C GLU A 468 -1.47 -2.72 21.86
N LEU A 469 -1.81 -3.09 20.63
CA LEU A 469 -1.07 -4.11 19.89
C LEU A 469 0.40 -3.74 19.68
N THR A 470 0.70 -2.48 19.34
CA THR A 470 2.08 -1.97 19.25
C THR A 470 2.85 -2.19 20.55
N ASN A 471 2.21 -1.93 21.70
CA ASN A 471 2.83 -2.11 23.01
C ASN A 471 2.99 -3.59 23.39
N GLU A 472 2.25 -4.50 22.75
CA GLU A 472 2.41 -5.94 22.93
C GLU A 472 3.45 -6.56 22.00
N LEU A 473 3.53 -6.12 20.74
CA LEU A 473 4.42 -6.71 19.74
C LEU A 473 5.82 -6.09 19.73
N PHE A 474 5.94 -4.82 20.10
CA PHE A 474 7.17 -4.05 19.93
C PHE A 474 7.62 -3.41 21.24
N ILE A 475 8.04 -4.27 22.16
CA ILE A 475 8.66 -3.88 23.43
C ILE A 475 10.17 -3.85 23.23
N GLU A 476 10.81 -2.72 23.52
CA GLU A 476 12.28 -2.62 23.48
C GLU A 476 12.91 -3.65 24.44
N ALA A 477 13.93 -4.38 23.99
CA ALA A 477 14.45 -5.57 24.65
C ALA A 477 14.95 -5.33 26.08
N ASN A 478 15.63 -4.22 26.36
CA ASN A 478 16.09 -3.93 27.73
C ASN A 478 14.91 -3.65 28.68
N LYS A 479 13.84 -3.02 28.18
CA LYS A 479 12.57 -2.90 28.92
C LYS A 479 11.87 -4.26 29.06
N ALA A 480 11.85 -5.06 28.00
CA ALA A 480 11.16 -6.34 27.94
C ALA A 480 11.75 -7.36 28.94
N PHE A 481 13.07 -7.38 29.10
CA PHE A 481 13.78 -8.39 29.89
C PHE A 481 14.46 -7.81 31.13
N LYS A 482 13.82 -6.84 31.80
CA LYS A 482 14.32 -6.25 33.06
C LYS A 482 14.69 -7.36 34.06
N GLY A 483 15.93 -7.34 34.54
CA GLY A 483 16.48 -8.35 35.47
C GLY A 483 17.14 -9.56 34.80
N SER A 484 17.17 -9.64 33.47
CA SER A 484 17.98 -10.59 32.71
C SER A 484 19.19 -9.89 32.09
N LYS A 485 20.23 -10.64 31.75
CA LYS A 485 21.33 -10.15 30.92
C LYS A 485 20.87 -10.17 29.47
N VAL A 486 20.89 -9.00 28.83
CA VAL A 486 20.58 -8.82 27.41
C VAL A 486 21.87 -8.51 26.66
N ALA A 487 22.15 -9.26 25.60
CA ALA A 487 23.33 -9.09 24.74
C ALA A 487 22.93 -9.30 23.27
N VAL A 488 23.77 -8.84 22.35
CA VAL A 488 23.60 -9.09 20.90
C VAL A 488 24.80 -9.88 20.42
N ASP A 489 24.53 -11.01 19.77
CA ASP A 489 25.53 -11.79 19.04
C ASP A 489 25.53 -11.32 17.58
N SER A 490 26.56 -10.56 17.21
CA SER A 490 26.75 -9.97 15.88
C SER A 490 27.92 -10.61 15.11
N LYS A 491 28.27 -11.87 15.41
CA LYS A 491 29.30 -12.61 14.66
C LYS A 491 28.96 -12.70 13.18
N ASP A 492 27.69 -12.96 12.88
CA ASP A 492 27.11 -12.71 11.56
C ASP A 492 26.48 -11.32 11.57
N LYS A 493 27.05 -10.41 10.76
CA LYS A 493 26.58 -9.03 10.68
C LYS A 493 25.23 -8.91 9.97
N ASN A 494 24.90 -9.85 9.10
CA ASN A 494 23.63 -9.86 8.37
C ASN A 494 22.51 -10.50 9.20
N ASN A 495 22.87 -11.36 10.16
CA ASN A 495 21.91 -12.08 11.01
C ASN A 495 22.22 -11.89 12.51
N PRO A 496 22.18 -10.66 13.04
CA PRO A 496 22.38 -10.44 14.46
C PRO A 496 21.30 -11.15 15.28
N VAL A 497 21.71 -11.66 16.44
CA VAL A 497 20.84 -12.45 17.34
C VAL A 497 20.80 -11.80 18.70
N LEU A 498 19.60 -11.43 19.16
CA LEU A 498 19.39 -10.99 20.53
C LEU A 498 19.48 -12.20 21.46
N VAL A 499 20.37 -12.14 22.45
CA VAL A 499 20.62 -13.20 23.42
C VAL A 499 20.19 -12.71 24.79
N VAL A 500 19.25 -13.43 25.40
CA VAL A 500 18.72 -13.13 26.73
C VAL A 500 19.05 -14.28 27.66
N THR A 501 19.82 -13.98 28.71
CA THR A 501 20.20 -14.95 29.74
C THR A 501 19.65 -14.52 31.08
N ASN A 502 18.86 -15.39 31.70
CA ASN A 502 18.49 -15.29 33.11
C ASN A 502 19.20 -16.39 33.91
N ASN A 503 18.98 -16.42 35.24
CA ASN A 503 19.63 -17.40 36.12
C ASN A 503 19.36 -18.87 35.76
N LYS A 504 18.40 -19.15 34.86
CA LYS A 504 17.92 -20.49 34.55
C LYS A 504 18.24 -20.95 33.13
N ARG A 505 18.28 -20.03 32.15
CA ARG A 505 18.43 -20.38 30.72
C ARG A 505 18.90 -19.21 29.86
N THR A 506 19.39 -19.56 28.68
CA THR A 506 19.69 -18.64 27.58
C THR A 506 18.70 -18.86 26.44
N VAL A 507 18.09 -17.79 25.98
CA VAL A 507 17.18 -17.77 24.82
C VAL A 507 17.78 -16.87 23.75
N ARG A 508 17.70 -17.30 22.50
CA ARG A 508 18.22 -16.56 21.35
C ARG A 508 17.07 -16.18 20.43
N PHE A 509 17.04 -14.93 19.99
CA PHE A 509 16.02 -14.32 19.16
C PHE A 509 16.69 -13.74 17.91
N PRO A 510 16.76 -14.51 16.80
CA PRO A 510 17.29 -14.00 15.54
C PRO A 510 16.46 -12.81 15.05
N VAL A 511 17.12 -11.75 14.58
CA VAL A 511 16.43 -10.61 13.98
C VAL A 511 15.60 -11.04 12.76
N ASN A 512 14.57 -10.27 12.43
CA ASN A 512 13.67 -10.44 11.29
C ASN A 512 12.84 -11.73 11.28
N LYS A 513 13.03 -12.61 12.27
CA LYS A 513 12.34 -13.90 12.38
C LYS A 513 11.36 -13.88 13.54
N ASN A 514 10.27 -14.62 13.39
CA ASN A 514 9.34 -14.90 14.48
C ASN A 514 9.70 -16.20 15.22
N ILE A 515 10.98 -16.39 15.54
CA ILE A 515 11.44 -17.60 16.23
C ILE A 515 12.25 -17.24 17.47
N ALA A 516 12.07 -18.06 18.52
CA ALA A 516 12.94 -18.10 19.69
C ALA A 516 13.65 -19.46 19.72
N ILE A 517 14.96 -19.47 19.96
CA ILE A 517 15.74 -20.69 20.08
C ILE A 517 16.04 -20.94 21.56
N VAL A 518 15.57 -22.09 22.04
CA VAL A 518 15.68 -22.53 23.43
C VAL A 518 16.26 -23.93 23.45
N ASN A 519 17.45 -24.11 24.05
CA ASN A 519 18.13 -25.41 24.10
C ASN A 519 18.27 -26.07 22.70
N GLY A 520 18.52 -25.27 21.67
CA GLY A 520 18.64 -25.73 20.28
C GLY A 520 17.31 -26.01 19.56
N ARG A 521 16.16 -25.81 20.19
CA ARG A 521 14.83 -25.97 19.58
C ARG A 521 14.22 -24.62 19.22
N GLU A 522 13.62 -24.54 18.04
CA GLU A 522 12.88 -23.36 17.59
C GLU A 522 11.44 -23.36 18.13
N ILE A 523 11.03 -22.22 18.65
CA ILE A 523 9.66 -21.93 19.09
C ILE A 523 9.17 -20.76 18.24
N GLN A 524 8.10 -20.96 17.47
CA GLN A 524 7.49 -19.88 16.70
C GLN A 524 6.77 -18.88 17.62
N MET A 525 6.97 -17.60 17.33
CA MET A 525 6.37 -16.45 18.01
C MET A 525 5.28 -15.79 17.15
N ASP A 526 4.50 -14.95 17.81
CA ASP A 526 3.40 -14.14 17.30
C ASP A 526 3.84 -12.95 16.44
N SER A 527 5.07 -12.46 16.61
CA SER A 527 5.66 -11.38 15.81
C SER A 527 7.15 -11.61 15.55
N VAL A 528 7.67 -10.94 14.52
CA VAL A 528 9.09 -10.90 14.20
C VAL A 528 9.87 -10.04 15.19
N VAL A 529 11.14 -10.38 15.40
CA VAL A 529 12.08 -9.55 16.15
C VAL A 529 12.58 -8.43 15.24
N VAL A 530 12.40 -7.17 15.63
CA VAL A 530 12.81 -6.02 14.79
C VAL A 530 14.02 -5.33 15.41
N GLN A 531 15.02 -5.01 14.59
CA GLN A 531 16.11 -4.13 14.98
C GLN A 531 15.93 -2.77 14.29
N ASP A 532 15.95 -1.68 15.06
CA ASP A 532 15.82 -0.35 14.49
C ASP A 532 17.17 0.27 14.07
N LYS A 533 17.11 1.48 13.48
CA LYS A 533 18.29 2.24 13.06
C LYS A 533 19.27 2.55 14.19
N LYS A 534 18.81 2.57 15.45
CA LYS A 534 19.60 2.83 16.65
C LYS A 534 20.15 1.53 17.27
N ASN A 535 20.08 0.41 16.54
CA ASN A 535 20.48 -0.94 16.97
C ASN A 535 19.69 -1.48 18.18
N ARG A 536 18.51 -0.93 18.46
CA ARG A 536 17.63 -1.42 19.52
C ARG A 536 16.80 -2.57 18.98
N PHE A 537 16.65 -3.60 19.79
CA PHE A 537 15.81 -4.75 19.48
C PHE A 537 14.42 -4.57 20.08
N PHE A 538 13.40 -4.91 19.32
CA PHE A 538 12.01 -4.93 19.73
C PHE A 538 11.49 -6.36 19.61
N VAL A 539 10.81 -6.80 20.67
CA VAL A 539 10.28 -8.16 20.80
C VAL A 539 8.85 -8.11 21.32
N SER A 540 8.11 -9.18 21.07
CA SER A 540 6.74 -9.31 21.56
C SER A 540 6.69 -9.70 23.04
N LYS A 541 5.51 -9.51 23.63
CA LYS A 541 5.15 -9.99 24.96
C LYS A 541 5.26 -11.52 25.06
N GLN A 542 5.01 -12.25 23.98
CA GLN A 542 5.23 -13.70 23.95
C GLN A 542 6.72 -14.05 24.10
N ALA A 543 7.65 -13.27 23.53
CA ALA A 543 9.08 -13.45 23.76
C ALA A 543 9.44 -13.33 25.25
N GLN A 544 8.83 -12.39 25.98
CA GLN A 544 8.98 -12.28 27.44
C GLN A 544 8.48 -13.54 28.17
N GLN A 545 7.33 -14.06 27.76
CA GLN A 545 6.76 -15.29 28.33
C GLN A 545 7.67 -16.49 28.07
N ILE A 546 8.25 -16.61 26.88
CA ILE A 546 9.18 -17.69 26.53
C ILE A 546 10.40 -17.66 27.47
N VAL A 547 10.97 -16.48 27.76
CA VAL A 547 12.12 -16.37 28.70
C VAL A 547 11.72 -16.72 30.14
N LYS A 548 10.48 -16.42 30.54
CA LYS A 548 9.97 -16.65 31.90
C LYS A 548 9.47 -18.09 32.15
N ASN A 549 8.90 -18.75 31.15
CA ASN A 549 8.19 -20.02 31.31
C ASN A 549 9.13 -21.24 31.29
N GLU A 550 8.86 -22.18 32.21
CA GLU A 550 9.58 -23.45 32.43
C GLU A 550 8.91 -24.68 31.79
N LYS A 551 7.87 -24.52 30.95
CA LYS A 551 7.11 -25.67 30.44
C LYS A 551 7.66 -26.22 29.14
#